data_AF-K2D7I2-F1
#
_entry.id   AF-K2D7I2-F1
#
_cell.length_a   1.000
_cell.length_b   1.000
_cell.length_c   1.000
_cell.angle_alpha   90.00
_cell.angle_beta   90.00
_cell.angle_gamma   90.00
#
_symmetry.space_group_name_H-M   'P 1'
#
loop_
_entity.id
_entity.type
_entity.pdbx_description
1 polymer ?
#
loop_
_entity_poly.entity_id
_entity_poly.type
_entity_poly.pdbx_seq_one_letter_code
_entity_poly.pdbx_strand_id
1 'polypeptide(L)'
;MEDITTGFTLVDIVNNLSNKVGIYLIKCNDKFYIGSCSDLKYRFSIHEFKLRTHDITNKYRPNKNLLKEYKINPELFFYYKLIENREDAYDEEQRLLDLHIGKEYCCNDAPDARSNKGVKHIDTERFRRNGLKYYEEHPEACVKASNDRLELLKNKPDELARVIAMCVARANAVSINSIQYDNQFVASETLGIPTTTLRRYLDSPRHPTHYRIKDMFERPCNIKGSEYESVDKYSIETNLSAEIALSRIQSSDEWNSSYKWID
;
A
#
# COMPACT_ATOMS: atom_id res chain seq x y z
N MET A 1 -7.35 -30.96 13.75
CA MET A 1 -6.60 -29.71 13.91
C MET A 1 -6.00 -29.47 12.54
N GLU A 2 -6.64 -28.62 11.72
CA GLU A 2 -6.07 -28.28 10.40
C GLU A 2 -4.75 -27.53 10.61
N ASP A 3 -3.74 -27.89 9.82
CA ASP A 3 -2.34 -27.55 10.05
C ASP A 3 -2.11 -26.03 10.10
N ILE A 4 -1.80 -25.52 11.30
CA ILE A 4 -1.08 -24.27 11.41
C ILE A 4 0.31 -24.56 10.85
N THR A 5 0.57 -24.03 9.66
CA THR A 5 1.86 -24.15 8.96
C THR A 5 3.02 -23.77 9.89
N THR A 6 4.14 -24.49 9.80
CA THR A 6 5.39 -24.24 10.53
C THR A 6 5.81 -22.77 10.50
N GLY A 7 6.42 -22.28 11.59
CA GLY A 7 6.78 -20.87 11.74
C GLY A 7 7.72 -20.39 10.65
N PHE A 8 7.36 -19.28 10.00
CA PHE A 8 8.16 -18.65 8.94
C PHE A 8 8.82 -17.37 9.44
N THR A 9 9.98 -17.05 8.86
CA THR A 9 10.53 -15.70 8.97
C THR A 9 9.73 -14.75 8.07
N LEU A 10 9.84 -13.44 8.31
CA LEU A 10 9.16 -12.46 7.46
C LEU A 10 9.62 -12.56 5.99
N VAL A 11 10.89 -12.85 5.76
CA VAL A 11 11.46 -12.99 4.41
C VAL A 11 10.74 -14.11 3.65
N ASP A 12 10.53 -15.25 4.29
CA ASP A 12 9.83 -16.38 3.68
C ASP A 12 8.38 -16.03 3.33
N ILE A 13 7.71 -15.27 4.20
CA ILE A 13 6.33 -14.87 3.99
C ILE A 13 6.20 -13.84 2.87
N VAL A 14 7.01 -12.79 2.89
CA VAL A 14 6.91 -11.71 1.89
C VAL A 14 7.09 -12.24 0.47
N ASN A 15 7.92 -13.27 0.29
CA ASN A 15 8.20 -13.87 -1.00
C ASN A 15 7.12 -14.85 -1.47
N ASN A 16 6.47 -15.58 -0.55
CA ASN A 16 5.55 -16.66 -0.91
C ASN A 16 4.06 -16.33 -0.73
N LEU A 17 3.74 -15.26 -0.01
CA LEU A 17 2.37 -14.95 0.41
C LEU A 17 1.79 -13.85 -0.49
N SER A 18 0.74 -14.19 -1.23
CA SER A 18 -0.05 -13.25 -2.03
C SER A 18 -0.94 -12.38 -1.12
N ASN A 19 -1.53 -11.31 -1.66
CA ASN A 19 -2.50 -10.45 -0.97
C ASN A 19 -3.78 -11.24 -0.65
N LYS A 20 -3.73 -12.08 0.38
CA LYS A 20 -4.77 -13.00 0.80
C LYS A 20 -5.30 -12.65 2.17
N VAL A 21 -6.58 -12.96 2.37
CA VAL A 21 -7.27 -12.88 3.65
C VAL A 21 -6.81 -14.03 4.55
N GLY A 22 -6.71 -13.76 5.85
CA GLY A 22 -6.44 -14.82 6.81
C GLY A 22 -6.33 -14.37 8.26
N ILE A 23 -6.18 -15.38 9.11
CA ILE A 23 -5.86 -15.29 10.53
C ILE A 23 -4.36 -15.52 10.69
N TYR A 24 -3.73 -14.83 11.63
CA TYR A 24 -2.32 -14.97 11.91
C TYR A 24 -2.00 -14.93 13.40
N LEU A 25 -0.88 -15.57 13.74
CA LEU A 25 -0.22 -15.47 15.04
C LEU A 25 1.20 -14.94 14.84
N ILE A 26 1.58 -13.97 15.65
CA ILE A 26 2.95 -13.47 15.73
C ILE A 26 3.52 -13.98 17.05
N LYS A 27 4.41 -14.97 16.99
CA LYS A 27 5.15 -15.46 18.15
C LYS A 27 6.40 -14.61 18.34
N CYS A 28 6.62 -14.18 19.57
CA CYS A 28 7.82 -13.49 20.03
C CYS A 28 8.15 -14.03 21.41
N ASN A 29 9.33 -14.61 21.60
CA ASN A 29 9.65 -15.46 22.76
C ASN A 29 8.65 -16.63 22.89
N ASP A 30 8.13 -16.83 24.11
CA ASP A 30 7.11 -17.82 24.45
C ASP A 30 5.69 -17.23 24.45
N LYS A 31 5.52 -16.04 23.86
CA LYS A 31 4.23 -15.35 23.77
C LYS A 31 3.79 -15.18 22.33
N PHE A 32 2.49 -15.00 22.15
CA PHE A 32 1.91 -14.77 20.83
C PHE A 32 0.85 -13.70 20.82
N TYR A 33 0.76 -13.03 19.68
CA TYR A 33 -0.30 -12.08 19.34
C TYR A 33 -1.15 -12.65 18.21
N ILE A 34 -2.46 -12.68 18.39
CA ILE A 34 -3.44 -13.14 17.42
C ILE A 34 -4.00 -11.93 16.66
N GLY A 35 -4.20 -12.04 15.36
CA GLY A 35 -5.01 -11.07 14.63
C GLY A 35 -5.42 -11.54 13.25
N SER A 36 -6.45 -10.94 12.66
CA SER A 36 -6.85 -11.21 11.28
C SER A 36 -6.68 -10.00 10.36
N CYS A 37 -6.66 -10.23 9.06
CA CYS A 37 -6.60 -9.17 8.06
C CYS A 37 -7.06 -9.61 6.67
N SER A 38 -7.35 -8.64 5.81
CA SER A 38 -7.65 -8.87 4.40
C SER A 38 -6.40 -9.05 3.52
N ASP A 39 -5.23 -8.66 4.04
CA ASP A 39 -3.95 -8.70 3.34
C ASP A 39 -2.84 -9.04 4.35
N LEU A 40 -2.51 -10.33 4.42
CA LEU A 40 -1.49 -10.87 5.33
C LEU A 40 -0.10 -10.27 5.07
N LYS A 41 0.30 -10.16 3.79
CA LYS A 41 1.60 -9.62 3.42
C LYS A 41 1.77 -8.19 3.93
N TYR A 42 0.82 -7.31 3.61
CA TYR A 42 0.82 -5.93 4.10
C TYR A 42 0.78 -5.85 5.62
N ARG A 43 -0.06 -6.68 6.25
CA ARG A 43 -0.23 -6.66 7.71
C ARG A 43 1.05 -7.06 8.44
N PHE A 44 1.77 -8.08 7.97
CA PHE A 44 3.03 -8.49 8.59
C PHE A 44 4.13 -7.45 8.44
N SER A 45 4.30 -6.87 7.24
CA SER A 45 5.26 -5.77 7.03
C SER A 45 4.99 -4.59 7.96
N ILE A 46 3.71 -4.26 8.17
CA ILE A 46 3.33 -3.19 9.11
C ILE A 46 3.68 -3.53 10.56
N HIS A 47 3.41 -4.75 11.02
CA HIS A 47 3.74 -5.15 12.38
C HIS A 47 5.24 -5.09 12.62
N GLU A 48 6.03 -5.65 11.72
CA GLU A 48 7.48 -5.66 11.84
C GLU A 48 8.05 -4.23 11.84
N PHE A 49 7.65 -3.40 10.87
CA PHE A 49 8.09 -1.99 10.80
C PHE A 49 7.80 -1.24 12.10
N LYS A 50 6.60 -1.42 12.68
CA LYS A 50 6.21 -0.73 13.92
C LYS A 50 6.94 -1.23 15.15
N LEU A 51 7.17 -2.55 15.24
CA LEU A 51 7.94 -3.12 16.33
C LEU A 51 9.38 -2.63 16.27
N ARG A 52 10.00 -2.59 15.08
CA ARG A 52 11.37 -2.10 14.86
C ARG A 52 11.54 -0.61 15.13
N THR A 53 10.63 0.22 14.64
CA THR A 53 10.72 1.68 14.80
C THR A 53 10.30 2.17 16.18
N HIS A 54 9.66 1.32 16.97
CA HIS A 54 9.03 1.67 18.24
C HIS A 54 8.07 2.87 18.12
N ASP A 55 7.49 3.08 16.94
CA ASP A 55 6.67 4.25 16.64
C ASP A 55 5.35 4.22 17.45
N ILE A 56 5.30 5.06 18.48
CA ILE A 56 4.13 5.29 19.33
C ILE A 56 3.35 6.56 18.93
N THR A 57 3.85 7.32 17.95
CA THR A 57 3.30 8.63 17.56
C THR A 57 2.15 8.50 16.58
N ASN A 58 2.13 7.42 15.79
CA ASN A 58 1.06 7.16 14.84
C ASN A 58 -0.23 6.65 15.50
N LYS A 59 -1.37 6.92 14.83
CA LYS A 59 -2.72 6.41 15.17
C LYS A 59 -2.74 4.88 15.37
N TYR A 60 -1.77 4.18 14.81
CA TYR A 60 -1.70 2.73 14.76
C TYR A 60 -0.54 2.20 15.61
N ARG A 61 -0.62 2.38 16.93
CA ARG A 61 0.38 1.89 17.88
C ARG A 61 0.49 0.35 17.82
N PRO A 62 1.71 -0.22 17.88
CA PRO A 62 1.85 -1.66 18.07
C PRO A 62 1.20 -2.09 19.40
N ASN A 63 0.77 -3.35 19.48
CA ASN A 63 0.30 -3.90 20.74
C ASN A 63 1.40 -3.77 21.80
N LYS A 64 1.06 -3.20 22.97
CA LYS A 64 2.05 -2.84 23.99
C LYS A 64 2.73 -4.07 24.58
N ASN A 65 2.03 -5.18 24.75
CA ASN A 65 2.58 -6.41 25.30
C ASN A 65 3.52 -7.07 24.30
N LEU A 66 3.12 -7.16 23.03
CA LEU A 66 3.99 -7.67 21.98
C LEU A 66 5.27 -6.83 21.83
N LEU A 67 5.16 -5.50 21.93
CA LEU A 67 6.33 -4.61 21.89
C LEU A 67 7.27 -4.82 23.09
N LYS A 68 6.74 -5.11 24.29
CA LYS A 68 7.57 -5.43 25.47
C LYS A 68 8.38 -6.71 25.22
N GLU A 69 7.74 -7.76 24.71
CA GLU A 69 8.42 -9.02 24.39
C GLU A 69 9.48 -8.84 23.31
N TYR A 70 9.16 -8.09 22.26
CA TYR A 70 10.08 -7.78 21.15
C TYR A 70 11.35 -7.04 21.61
N LYS A 71 11.24 -6.18 22.64
CA LYS A 71 12.40 -5.48 23.22
C LYS A 71 13.34 -6.40 24.00
N ILE A 72 12.84 -7.53 24.50
CA ILE A 72 13.66 -8.53 25.19
C ILE A 72 14.43 -9.36 24.17
N ASN A 73 13.74 -9.80 23.12
CA ASN A 73 14.35 -10.51 21.99
C ASN A 73 13.55 -10.17 20.72
N PRO A 74 14.19 -9.59 19.69
CA PRO A 74 13.52 -9.13 18.48
C PRO A 74 13.19 -10.23 17.48
N GLU A 75 13.36 -11.50 17.84
CA GLU A 75 13.01 -12.62 16.97
C GLU A 75 11.48 -12.79 16.86
N LEU A 76 10.98 -12.78 15.62
CA LEU A 76 9.57 -12.92 15.29
C LEU A 76 9.35 -14.13 14.41
N PHE A 77 8.38 -14.96 14.79
CA PHE A 77 7.86 -16.04 13.96
C PHE A 77 6.41 -15.78 13.65
N PHE A 78 6.07 -15.92 12.38
CA PHE A 78 4.72 -15.68 11.90
C PHE A 78 4.09 -17.01 11.47
N TYR A 79 2.88 -17.22 11.96
CA TYR A 79 2.03 -18.35 11.64
C TYR A 79 0.75 -17.79 11.04
N TYR A 80 0.16 -18.47 10.07
CA TYR A 80 -1.09 -18.02 9.46
C TYR A 80 -1.91 -19.20 8.93
N LYS A 81 -3.21 -18.95 8.81
CA LYS A 81 -4.15 -19.79 8.08
C LYS A 81 -4.88 -18.90 7.08
N LEU A 82 -4.83 -19.30 5.81
CA LEU A 82 -5.56 -18.63 4.74
C LEU A 82 -7.05 -18.90 4.92
N ILE A 83 -7.86 -17.85 4.76
CA ILE A 83 -9.32 -17.92 4.88
C ILE A 83 -9.91 -17.24 3.64
N GLU A 84 -11.00 -17.78 3.10
CA GLU A 84 -11.56 -17.31 1.83
C GLU A 84 -12.11 -15.89 1.92
N ASN A 85 -12.77 -15.55 3.03
CA ASN A 85 -13.42 -14.27 3.21
C ASN A 85 -13.11 -13.61 4.57
N ARG A 86 -13.43 -12.33 4.67
CA ARG A 86 -13.05 -11.49 5.81
C ARG A 86 -13.85 -11.81 7.07
N GLU A 87 -15.11 -12.19 6.94
CA GLU A 87 -16.00 -12.46 8.07
C GLU A 87 -15.60 -13.75 8.78
N ASP A 88 -15.33 -14.81 8.03
CA ASP A 88 -14.81 -16.07 8.58
C ASP A 88 -13.46 -15.86 9.28
N ALA A 89 -12.63 -14.93 8.77
CA ALA A 89 -11.38 -14.57 9.42
C ALA A 89 -11.57 -13.82 10.75
N TYR A 90 -12.66 -13.05 10.91
CA TYR A 90 -13.02 -12.47 12.19
C TYR A 90 -13.56 -13.52 13.16
N ASP A 91 -14.41 -14.42 12.68
CA ASP A 91 -15.00 -15.46 13.52
C ASP A 91 -13.92 -16.43 14.03
N GLU A 92 -12.94 -16.77 13.18
CA GLU A 92 -11.78 -17.57 13.60
C GLU A 92 -10.83 -16.80 14.53
N GLU A 93 -10.63 -15.49 14.33
CA GLU A 93 -9.90 -14.65 15.29
C GLU A 93 -10.59 -14.66 16.65
N GLN A 94 -11.91 -14.45 16.69
CA GLN A 94 -12.69 -14.44 17.91
C GLN A 94 -12.59 -15.78 18.63
N ARG A 95 -12.73 -16.90 17.91
CA ARG A 95 -12.59 -18.25 18.47
C ARG A 95 -11.22 -18.47 19.14
N LEU A 96 -10.15 -17.99 18.52
CA LEU A 96 -8.80 -18.07 19.10
C LEU A 96 -8.63 -17.14 20.30
N LEU A 97 -9.18 -15.92 20.24
CA LEU A 97 -9.18 -15.00 21.38
C LEU A 97 -9.94 -15.58 22.57
N ASP A 98 -11.13 -16.11 22.37
CA ASP A 98 -11.93 -16.75 23.43
C ASP A 98 -11.16 -17.90 24.11
N LEU A 99 -10.33 -18.62 23.35
CA LEU A 99 -9.53 -19.72 23.87
C LEU A 99 -8.28 -19.25 24.62
N HIS A 100 -7.67 -18.14 24.22
CA HIS A 100 -6.32 -17.78 24.64
C HIS A 100 -6.20 -16.48 25.43
N ILE A 101 -7.16 -15.57 25.34
CA ILE A 101 -7.05 -14.27 25.99
C ILE A 101 -7.09 -14.39 27.51
N GLY A 102 -6.37 -13.49 28.20
CA GLY A 102 -6.21 -13.51 29.64
C GLY A 102 -5.15 -14.50 30.14
N LYS A 103 -4.63 -15.37 29.27
CA LYS A 103 -3.50 -16.25 29.58
C LYS A 103 -2.17 -15.49 29.45
N GLU A 104 -1.20 -15.85 30.28
CA GLU A 104 0.10 -15.16 30.37
C GLU A 104 0.87 -15.10 29.04
N TYR A 105 0.66 -16.10 28.18
CA TYR A 105 1.31 -16.19 26.87
C TYR A 105 0.63 -15.36 25.77
N CYS A 106 -0.54 -14.78 26.00
CA CYS A 106 -1.29 -14.05 24.97
C CYS A 106 -1.08 -12.54 25.10
N CYS A 107 -0.57 -11.91 24.04
CA CYS A 107 -0.28 -10.48 24.04
C CYS A 107 -1.52 -9.59 23.79
N ASN A 108 -2.64 -10.16 23.34
CA ASN A 108 -3.86 -9.40 23.02
C ASN A 108 -4.48 -8.77 24.27
N ASP A 109 -4.71 -7.45 24.24
CA ASP A 109 -5.38 -6.71 25.32
C ASP A 109 -6.91 -6.67 25.14
N ALA A 110 -7.39 -6.79 23.90
CA ALA A 110 -8.80 -6.66 23.55
C ALA A 110 -9.43 -8.05 23.35
N PRO A 111 -10.54 -8.38 24.05
CA PRO A 111 -11.21 -9.68 23.96
C PRO A 111 -12.01 -9.87 22.68
N ASP A 112 -12.36 -8.80 22.00
CA ASP A 112 -13.23 -8.83 20.83
C ASP A 112 -12.43 -8.47 19.57
N ALA A 113 -12.38 -9.40 18.62
CA ALA A 113 -11.72 -9.28 17.32
C ALA A 113 -12.27 -8.10 16.48
N ARG A 114 -13.56 -7.78 16.66
CA ARG A 114 -14.27 -6.70 15.99
C ARG A 114 -14.24 -5.39 16.77
N SER A 115 -13.74 -5.37 18.01
CA SER A 115 -13.60 -4.17 18.84
C SER A 115 -12.48 -3.21 18.40
N ASN A 116 -12.28 -3.07 17.09
CA ASN A 116 -11.36 -2.08 16.53
C ASN A 116 -11.97 -0.67 16.64
N LYS A 117 -11.87 -0.06 17.83
CA LYS A 117 -11.96 1.41 17.97
C LYS A 117 -10.90 2.16 17.14
N GLY A 118 -9.91 1.46 16.58
CA GLY A 118 -8.79 2.05 15.85
C GLY A 118 -8.96 2.18 14.33
N VAL A 119 -9.70 1.30 13.65
CA VAL A 119 -9.80 1.32 12.18
C VAL A 119 -11.16 0.80 11.73
N LYS A 120 -12.09 1.72 11.42
CA LYS A 120 -13.07 1.40 10.39
C LYS A 120 -12.22 1.13 9.15
N HIS A 121 -12.08 -0.13 8.75
CA HIS A 121 -11.56 -0.46 7.44
C HIS A 121 -12.48 0.26 6.45
N ILE A 122 -12.02 1.40 5.94
CA ILE A 122 -12.66 2.06 4.83
C ILE A 122 -12.41 1.10 3.67
N ASP A 123 -13.36 0.20 3.47
CA ASP A 123 -13.54 -0.49 2.22
C ASP A 123 -13.62 0.63 1.16
N THR A 124 -12.50 0.89 0.49
CA THR A 124 -12.32 2.07 -0.36
C THR A 124 -13.25 2.01 -1.56
N GLU A 125 -13.60 0.81 -2.02
CA GLU A 125 -14.64 0.54 -3.01
C GLU A 125 -16.03 0.94 -2.46
N ARG A 126 -16.38 0.45 -1.26
CA ARG A 126 -17.67 0.77 -0.62
C ARG A 126 -17.77 2.24 -0.23
N PHE A 127 -16.69 2.90 0.18
CA PHE A 127 -16.69 4.33 0.50
C PHE A 127 -16.77 5.19 -0.77
N ARG A 128 -16.23 4.70 -1.89
CA ARG A 128 -16.35 5.37 -3.18
C ARG A 128 -17.76 5.23 -3.76
N ARG A 129 -18.37 4.04 -3.68
CA ARG A 129 -19.78 3.82 -4.06
C ARG A 129 -20.75 4.54 -3.13
N ASN A 130 -20.57 4.44 -1.82
CA ASN A 130 -21.42 5.13 -0.84
C ASN A 130 -21.20 6.63 -0.87
N GLY A 131 -19.97 7.09 -1.16
CA GLY A 131 -19.67 8.49 -1.37
C GLY A 131 -20.42 9.02 -2.59
N LEU A 132 -20.30 8.36 -3.74
CA LEU A 132 -21.02 8.76 -4.96
C LEU A 132 -22.54 8.75 -4.76
N LYS A 133 -23.07 7.65 -4.19
CA LYS A 133 -24.50 7.51 -3.88
C LYS A 133 -24.98 8.58 -2.90
N TYR A 134 -24.20 8.91 -1.87
CA TYR A 134 -24.54 9.99 -0.93
C TYR A 134 -24.52 11.37 -1.61
N TYR A 135 -23.58 11.61 -2.54
CA TYR A 135 -23.56 12.84 -3.34
C TYR A 135 -24.80 12.95 -4.24
N GLU A 136 -25.27 11.85 -4.81
CA GLU A 136 -26.49 11.78 -5.62
C GLU A 136 -27.75 11.96 -4.77
N GLU A 137 -27.82 11.35 -3.59
CA GLU A 137 -28.97 11.41 -2.68
C GLU A 137 -29.07 12.75 -1.92
N HIS A 138 -27.94 13.45 -1.71
CA HIS A 138 -27.86 14.67 -0.88
C HIS A 138 -27.01 15.79 -1.51
N PRO A 139 -27.33 16.26 -2.73
CA PRO A 139 -26.53 17.26 -3.43
C PRO A 139 -26.41 18.58 -2.64
N GLU A 140 -27.50 19.02 -1.99
CA GLU A 140 -27.51 20.26 -1.21
C GLU A 140 -26.57 20.20 0.00
N ALA A 141 -26.51 19.06 0.69
CA ALA A 141 -25.62 18.87 1.83
C ALA A 141 -24.14 18.91 1.40
N CYS A 142 -23.83 18.35 0.23
CA CYS A 142 -22.49 18.37 -0.35
C CYS A 142 -22.07 19.77 -0.82
N VAL A 143 -23.00 20.54 -1.40
CA VAL A 143 -22.79 21.95 -1.76
C VAL A 143 -22.53 22.77 -0.50
N LYS A 144 -23.37 22.60 0.53
CA LYS A 144 -23.19 23.28 1.82
C LYS A 144 -21.84 22.96 2.44
N ALA A 145 -21.44 21.69 2.51
CA ALA A 145 -20.14 21.29 3.05
C ALA A 145 -18.96 21.86 2.25
N SER A 146 -19.09 21.99 0.93
CA SER A 146 -18.08 22.61 0.06
C SER A 146 -17.97 24.11 0.33
N ASN A 147 -19.10 24.81 0.50
CA ASN A 147 -19.15 26.22 0.84
C ASN A 147 -18.60 26.50 2.25
N ASP A 148 -19.00 25.69 3.24
CA ASP A 148 -18.49 25.77 4.62
C ASP A 148 -16.96 25.59 4.63
N ARG A 149 -16.43 24.66 3.82
CA ARG A 149 -14.98 24.47 3.65
C ARG A 149 -14.30 25.67 3.00
N LEU A 150 -14.91 26.27 1.97
CA LEU A 150 -14.38 27.49 1.34
C LEU A 150 -14.32 28.64 2.33
N GLU A 151 -15.35 28.82 3.16
CA GLU A 151 -15.38 29.86 4.18
C GLU A 151 -14.28 29.67 5.23
N LEU A 152 -14.05 28.42 5.67
CA LEU A 152 -12.94 28.08 6.56
C LEU A 152 -11.58 28.38 5.93
N LEU A 153 -11.43 28.12 4.62
CA LEU A 153 -10.19 28.37 3.88
C LEU A 153 -9.92 29.86 3.66
N LYS A 154 -10.93 30.73 3.62
CA LYS A 154 -10.72 32.20 3.54
C LYS A 154 -9.89 32.74 4.70
N ASN A 155 -10.00 32.12 5.88
CA ASN A 155 -9.20 32.46 7.06
C ASN A 155 -7.77 31.87 7.03
N LYS A 156 -7.41 31.15 5.95
CA LYS A 156 -6.11 30.49 5.76
C LYS A 156 -5.61 30.70 4.32
N PRO A 157 -5.10 31.89 3.99
CA PRO A 157 -4.81 32.29 2.60
C PRO A 157 -3.85 31.33 1.88
N ASP A 158 -2.83 30.81 2.56
CA ASP A 158 -1.87 29.86 1.97
C ASP A 158 -2.53 28.52 1.61
N GLU A 159 -3.42 28.02 2.47
CA GLU A 159 -4.14 26.78 2.24
C GLU A 159 -5.15 26.94 1.11
N LEU A 160 -5.84 28.10 1.06
CA LEU A 160 -6.77 28.45 -0.01
C LEU A 160 -6.04 28.57 -1.36
N ALA A 161 -4.92 29.28 -1.41
CA ALA A 161 -4.10 29.42 -2.62
C ALA A 161 -3.65 28.06 -3.16
N ARG A 162 -3.25 27.14 -2.26
CA ARG A 162 -2.89 25.76 -2.63
C ARG A 162 -4.08 24.99 -3.20
N VAL A 163 -5.26 25.09 -2.59
CA VAL A 163 -6.48 24.42 -3.06
C VAL A 163 -6.90 24.96 -4.43
N ILE A 164 -6.87 26.29 -4.62
CA ILE A 164 -7.16 26.93 -5.91
C ILE A 164 -6.17 26.46 -6.97
N ALA A 165 -4.86 26.51 -6.69
CA ALA A 165 -3.84 26.06 -7.62
C ALA A 165 -4.04 24.58 -8.02
N MET A 166 -4.42 23.72 -7.07
CA MET A 166 -4.78 22.33 -7.36
C MET A 166 -6.02 22.22 -8.25
N CYS A 167 -7.07 23.00 -8.02
CA CYS A 167 -8.26 22.99 -8.85
C CYS A 167 -7.97 23.48 -10.28
N VAL A 168 -7.20 24.56 -10.41
CA VAL A 168 -6.75 25.09 -11.71
C VAL A 168 -5.91 24.05 -12.44
N ALA A 169 -4.92 23.44 -11.79
CA ALA A 169 -4.08 22.40 -12.40
C ALA A 169 -4.91 21.21 -12.92
N ARG A 170 -6.03 20.88 -12.27
CA ARG A 170 -6.93 19.81 -12.70
C ARG A 170 -7.85 20.19 -13.86
N ALA A 171 -8.09 21.48 -14.06
CA ALA A 171 -8.91 22.01 -15.14
C ALA A 171 -8.08 22.35 -16.39
N ASN A 172 -6.76 22.43 -16.26
CA ASN A 172 -5.87 22.71 -17.38
C ASN A 172 -5.84 21.55 -18.37
N ALA A 173 -5.73 21.89 -19.65
CA ALA A 173 -5.51 20.95 -20.73
C ALA A 173 -4.22 20.16 -20.51
N VAL A 174 -4.25 18.88 -20.88
CA VAL A 174 -3.10 17.98 -20.80
C VAL A 174 -2.78 17.42 -22.17
N SER A 175 -1.49 17.35 -22.52
CA SER A 175 -1.02 16.77 -23.77
C SER A 175 -0.45 15.37 -23.50
N ILE A 176 -1.04 14.35 -24.11
CA ILE A 176 -0.57 12.97 -24.02
C ILE A 176 -0.51 12.44 -25.45
N ASN A 177 0.68 12.14 -25.98
CA ASN A 177 0.86 11.55 -27.33
C ASN A 177 0.59 12.52 -28.45
N SER A 178 0.96 13.78 -28.21
CA SER A 178 0.60 14.90 -29.09
C SER A 178 -0.91 15.08 -29.25
N ILE A 179 -1.75 14.37 -28.49
CA ILE A 179 -3.19 14.57 -28.39
C ILE A 179 -3.43 15.50 -27.19
N GLN A 180 -4.12 16.62 -27.45
CA GLN A 180 -4.59 17.52 -26.41
C GLN A 180 -5.92 17.03 -25.87
N TYR A 181 -6.03 17.01 -24.55
CA TYR A 181 -7.27 16.76 -23.83
C TYR A 181 -7.60 18.00 -23.00
N ASP A 182 -8.89 18.35 -22.94
CA ASP A 182 -9.35 19.54 -22.21
C ASP A 182 -8.93 19.53 -20.74
N ASN A 183 -8.82 18.34 -20.14
CA ASN A 183 -8.25 18.15 -18.82
C ASN A 183 -7.87 16.68 -18.56
N GLN A 184 -7.22 16.45 -17.41
CA GLN A 184 -6.80 15.12 -16.95
C GLN A 184 -7.92 14.10 -16.77
N PHE A 185 -9.18 14.52 -16.53
CA PHE A 185 -10.30 13.59 -16.38
C PHE A 185 -10.75 13.08 -17.75
N VAL A 186 -10.88 13.97 -18.74
CA VAL A 186 -11.20 13.61 -20.13
C VAL A 186 -10.13 12.67 -20.69
N ALA A 187 -8.85 12.94 -20.43
CA ALA A 187 -7.75 12.05 -20.79
C ALA A 187 -7.85 10.68 -20.10
N SER A 188 -8.14 10.65 -18.80
CA SER A 188 -8.27 9.44 -17.99
C SER A 188 -9.39 8.52 -18.51
N GLU A 189 -10.55 9.10 -18.83
CA GLU A 189 -11.70 8.39 -19.39
C GLU A 189 -11.40 7.88 -20.80
N THR A 190 -10.87 8.75 -21.68
CA THR A 190 -10.58 8.40 -23.08
C THR A 190 -9.54 7.29 -23.20
N LEU A 191 -8.54 7.29 -22.32
CA LEU A 191 -7.45 6.30 -22.34
C LEU A 191 -7.75 5.04 -21.50
N GLY A 192 -8.84 5.02 -20.72
CA GLY A 192 -9.13 3.92 -19.79
C GLY A 192 -8.11 3.78 -18.65
N ILE A 193 -7.42 4.87 -18.29
CA ILE A 193 -6.36 4.88 -17.27
C ILE A 193 -6.88 5.60 -16.03
N PRO A 194 -6.69 5.08 -14.80
CA PRO A 194 -7.12 5.78 -13.59
C PRO A 194 -6.49 7.18 -13.46
N THR A 195 -7.29 8.18 -13.10
CA THR A 195 -6.84 9.59 -13.02
C THR A 195 -5.66 9.77 -12.04
N THR A 196 -5.60 8.95 -10.99
CA THR A 196 -4.47 8.93 -10.04
C THR A 196 -3.18 8.47 -10.69
N THR A 197 -3.27 7.49 -11.58
CA THR A 197 -2.13 6.98 -12.35
C THR A 197 -1.67 8.07 -13.31
N LEU A 198 -2.58 8.65 -14.08
CA LEU A 198 -2.27 9.74 -15.01
C LEU A 198 -1.63 10.94 -14.30
N ARG A 199 -2.16 11.33 -13.14
CA ARG A 199 -1.59 12.41 -12.32
C ARG A 199 -0.16 12.12 -11.86
N ARG A 200 0.13 10.90 -11.41
CA ARG A 200 1.50 10.53 -11.00
C ARG A 200 2.50 10.65 -12.15
N TYR A 201 2.06 10.40 -13.39
CA TYR A 201 2.88 10.59 -14.57
C TYR A 201 3.10 12.09 -14.86
N LEU A 202 2.04 12.90 -14.83
CA LEU A 202 2.11 14.34 -15.08
C LEU A 202 2.89 15.14 -14.01
N ASP A 203 2.81 14.72 -12.74
CA ASP A 203 3.47 15.39 -11.60
C ASP A 203 4.97 15.00 -11.46
N SER A 204 5.50 14.09 -12.29
CA SER A 204 6.88 13.60 -12.17
C SER A 204 7.89 14.61 -12.74
N PRO A 205 8.82 15.16 -11.93
CA PRO A 205 9.81 16.16 -12.38
C PRO A 205 10.84 15.62 -13.39
N ARG A 206 10.82 14.31 -13.67
CA ARG A 206 11.70 13.69 -14.68
C ARG A 206 11.17 13.80 -16.11
N HIS A 207 9.91 14.20 -16.32
CA HIS A 207 9.28 14.15 -17.65
C HIS A 207 8.28 15.30 -17.86
N PRO A 208 8.68 16.42 -18.50
CA PRO A 208 7.79 17.54 -18.74
C PRO A 208 6.81 17.28 -19.91
N THR A 209 5.51 17.40 -19.61
CA THR A 209 4.34 17.78 -20.45
C THR A 209 4.07 17.13 -21.83
N HIS A 210 4.91 16.27 -22.40
CA HIS A 210 4.67 15.59 -23.69
C HIS A 210 4.96 14.08 -23.59
N TYR A 211 4.02 13.22 -24.01
CA TYR A 211 4.19 11.75 -24.06
C TYR A 211 3.96 11.20 -25.47
N ARG A 212 4.27 9.92 -25.73
CA ARG A 212 3.68 8.98 -26.72
C ARG A 212 3.16 7.72 -25.97
N ILE A 213 2.04 7.10 -26.38
CA ILE A 213 1.35 6.04 -25.58
C ILE A 213 2.29 4.84 -25.44
N LYS A 214 3.14 4.63 -26.46
CA LYS A 214 4.19 3.62 -26.49
C LYS A 214 5.14 3.76 -25.29
N ASP A 215 5.53 4.97 -24.90
CA ASP A 215 6.47 5.22 -23.80
C ASP A 215 5.85 4.96 -22.42
N MET A 216 4.51 4.89 -22.32
CA MET A 216 3.83 4.48 -21.08
C MET A 216 3.99 2.98 -20.81
N PHE A 217 4.21 2.17 -21.86
CA PHE A 217 4.36 0.72 -21.81
C PHE A 217 5.81 0.27 -22.11
N GLU A 218 6.59 1.08 -22.81
CA GLU A 218 8.02 0.90 -23.09
C GLU A 218 8.81 1.78 -22.12
N ARG A 219 8.95 1.36 -20.87
CA ARG A 219 9.89 2.05 -19.96
C ARG A 219 11.32 1.82 -20.46
N PRO A 220 12.19 2.86 -20.53
CA PRO A 220 13.62 2.61 -20.67
C PRO A 220 14.07 1.76 -19.49
N CYS A 221 14.78 0.68 -19.81
CA CYS A 221 15.29 -0.30 -18.87
C CYS A 221 16.30 0.39 -17.96
N ASN A 222 15.90 0.70 -16.72
CA ASN A 222 16.75 1.43 -15.80
C ASN A 222 17.61 0.43 -15.01
N ILE A 223 18.73 -0.01 -15.59
CA ILE A 223 19.73 -0.77 -14.83
C ILE A 223 20.43 0.21 -13.90
N LYS A 224 20.16 0.11 -12.61
CA LYS A 224 20.75 1.00 -11.60
C LYS A 224 22.28 0.82 -11.59
N GLY A 225 23.01 1.80 -12.14
CA GLY A 225 24.48 1.82 -12.17
C GLY A 225 25.12 1.81 -13.56
N SER A 226 24.35 1.87 -14.65
CA SER A 226 24.92 2.02 -16.00
C SER A 226 24.24 3.11 -16.82
N GLU A 227 25.02 3.81 -17.66
CA GLU A 227 24.60 4.96 -18.48
C GLU A 227 23.90 4.54 -19.80
N TYR A 228 23.27 3.36 -19.84
CA TYR A 228 22.80 2.81 -21.10
C TYR A 228 21.34 3.13 -21.38
N GLU A 229 21.13 3.87 -22.46
CA GLU A 229 19.84 4.41 -22.89
C GLU A 229 18.91 3.34 -23.51
N SER A 230 19.42 2.15 -23.85
CA SER A 230 18.64 1.05 -24.43
C SER A 230 19.29 -0.34 -24.22
N VAL A 231 18.49 -1.40 -24.36
CA VAL A 231 18.97 -2.81 -24.30
C VAL A 231 19.98 -3.09 -25.40
N ASP A 232 19.78 -2.54 -26.58
CA ASP A 232 20.68 -2.73 -27.73
C ASP A 232 22.05 -2.11 -27.46
N LYS A 233 22.10 -0.91 -26.84
CA LYS A 233 23.36 -0.25 -26.45
C LYS A 233 24.11 -1.09 -25.40
N TYR A 234 23.39 -1.60 -24.39
CA TYR A 234 23.97 -2.49 -23.38
C TYR A 234 24.47 -3.82 -23.96
N SER A 235 23.70 -4.43 -24.86
CA SER A 235 24.04 -5.67 -25.57
C SER A 235 25.32 -5.52 -26.39
N ILE A 236 25.45 -4.42 -27.16
CA ILE A 236 26.63 -4.13 -27.98
C ILE A 236 27.86 -3.91 -27.10
N GLU A 237 27.76 -3.08 -26.04
CA GLU A 237 28.91 -2.72 -25.22
C GLU A 237 29.38 -3.86 -24.29
N THR A 238 28.46 -4.73 -23.85
CA THR A 238 28.82 -5.92 -23.05
C THR A 238 29.06 -7.17 -23.90
N ASN A 239 28.92 -7.06 -25.22
CA ASN A 239 29.02 -8.15 -26.18
C ASN A 239 28.15 -9.37 -25.82
N LEU A 240 26.94 -9.11 -25.32
CA LEU A 240 25.92 -10.10 -25.00
C LEU A 240 24.86 -10.10 -26.10
N SER A 241 24.17 -11.23 -26.31
CA SER A 241 22.99 -11.21 -27.17
C SER A 241 21.88 -10.35 -26.53
N ALA A 242 21.06 -9.70 -27.36
CA ALA A 242 19.96 -8.86 -26.88
C ALA A 242 19.04 -9.62 -25.90
N GLU A 243 18.82 -10.91 -26.13
CA GLU A 243 18.01 -11.78 -25.27
C GLU A 243 18.64 -12.01 -23.88
N ILE A 244 19.97 -12.17 -23.80
CA ILE A 244 20.70 -12.27 -22.53
C ILE A 244 20.75 -10.92 -21.82
N ALA A 245 20.91 -9.83 -22.57
CA ALA A 245 20.84 -8.47 -22.03
C ALA A 245 19.46 -8.19 -21.41
N LEU A 246 18.37 -8.58 -22.10
CA LEU A 246 16.99 -8.40 -21.64
C LEU A 246 16.68 -9.24 -20.39
N SER A 247 17.14 -10.50 -20.33
CA SER A 247 16.96 -11.33 -19.12
C SER A 247 17.78 -10.83 -17.93
N ARG A 248 18.97 -10.23 -18.17
CA ARG A 248 19.77 -9.58 -17.12
C ARG A 248 19.13 -8.30 -16.60
N ILE A 249 18.48 -7.54 -17.47
CA ILE A 249 17.69 -6.37 -17.10
C ILE A 249 16.49 -6.79 -16.24
N GLN A 250 15.72 -7.78 -16.70
CA GLN A 250 14.55 -8.30 -15.98
C GLN A 250 14.94 -8.89 -14.63
N SER A 251 16.03 -9.65 -14.56
CA SER A 251 16.56 -10.17 -13.30
C SER A 251 17.15 -9.07 -12.40
N SER A 252 17.64 -7.94 -12.94
CA SER A 252 18.07 -6.78 -12.14
C SER A 252 16.90 -5.97 -11.57
N ASP A 253 15.76 -5.95 -12.24
CA ASP A 253 14.50 -5.41 -11.72
C ASP A 253 13.95 -6.29 -10.59
N GLU A 254 14.10 -7.62 -10.71
CA GLU A 254 13.83 -8.57 -9.63
C GLU A 254 14.85 -8.42 -8.47
N TRP A 255 16.12 -8.17 -8.79
CA TRP A 255 17.22 -8.01 -7.81
C TRP A 255 17.12 -6.69 -7.01
N ASN A 256 16.59 -5.61 -7.57
CA ASN A 256 16.36 -4.34 -6.84
C ASN A 256 15.09 -4.33 -5.97
N SER A 257 14.29 -5.40 -5.98
CA SER A 257 13.34 -5.69 -4.90
C SER A 257 13.98 -6.45 -3.72
N SER A 258 15.27 -6.80 -3.85
CA SER A 258 15.98 -7.75 -2.98
C SER A 258 17.39 -7.26 -2.59
N TYR A 259 17.45 -6.19 -1.77
CA TYR A 259 18.53 -5.82 -0.83
C TYR A 259 19.98 -5.56 -1.34
N LYS A 260 20.71 -4.67 -0.66
CA LYS A 260 21.91 -5.07 0.11
C LYS A 260 22.43 -4.00 1.07
N TRP A 261 23.23 -4.51 1.99
CA TRP A 261 23.50 -4.08 3.35
C TRP A 261 24.53 -2.96 3.49
N ILE A 262 24.38 -2.30 4.64
CA ILE A 262 25.37 -1.61 5.50
C ILE A 262 26.78 -2.25 5.46
N ASP A 263 27.80 -1.40 5.53
CA ASP A 263 29.01 -1.63 6.35
C ASP A 263 28.72 -1.24 7.80
#